data_AF-A0A820PZ74-F1
#
_entry.id   AF-A0A820PZ74-F1
#
_cell.length_a   1.000
_cell.length_b   1.000
_cell.length_c   1.000
_cell.angle_alpha   90.00
_cell.angle_beta   90.00
_cell.angle_gamma   90.00
#
_symmetry.space_group_name_H-M   'P 1'
#
loop_
_entity.id
_entity.type
_entity.pdbx_description
1 polymer ?
#
loop_
_entity_poly.entity_id
_entity_poly.type
_entity_poly.pdbx_seq_one_letter_code
_entity_poly.pdbx_strand_id
1 'polypeptide(L)'
;TWTSRITLDGNGYLFIADSSNNRVVGSGPYGFRCLFGCTTVIGSTPSQLYYPATLRFDSYGNLFVADSSNGRVQKFILASNSCSLSYNQPTFCSNALWYSNASTFASSSTIGTLPYGIFY
;
A
#
# COMPACT_ATOMS: atom_id res chain seq x y z
N THR A 1 -10.12 -10.65 -13.52
CA THR A 1 -9.91 -9.21 -13.77
C THR A 1 -8.64 -8.78 -13.05
N TRP A 2 -7.84 -7.92 -13.66
CA TRP A 2 -6.41 -7.75 -13.38
C TRP A 2 -6.14 -7.14 -11.99
N THR A 3 -5.65 -7.95 -11.05
CA THR A 3 -5.08 -7.45 -9.79
C THR A 3 -3.74 -6.83 -10.13
N SER A 4 -3.69 -5.51 -10.28
CA SER A 4 -2.45 -4.84 -10.64
C SER A 4 -1.56 -4.76 -9.39
N ARG A 5 -0.31 -5.21 -9.54
CA ARG A 5 0.79 -4.94 -8.59
C ARG A 5 1.15 -3.45 -8.54
N ILE A 6 0.47 -2.64 -9.36
CA ILE A 6 0.68 -1.22 -9.53
C ILE A 6 -0.64 -0.48 -9.38
N THR A 7 -0.60 0.74 -8.86
CA THR A 7 -1.73 1.68 -8.87
C THR A 7 -1.22 3.09 -9.12
N LEU A 8 -2.08 3.92 -9.71
CA LEU A 8 -1.83 5.36 -9.81
C LEU A 8 -2.63 6.10 -8.73
N ASP A 9 -2.14 7.27 -8.37
CA ASP A 9 -2.92 8.28 -7.67
C ASP A 9 -3.56 9.28 -8.66
N GLY A 10 -4.25 10.30 -8.13
CA GLY A 10 -4.93 11.35 -8.89
C GLY A 10 -4.00 12.27 -9.67
N ASN A 11 -2.70 12.29 -9.35
CA ASN A 11 -1.66 13.03 -10.08
C ASN A 11 -0.86 12.15 -11.05
N GLY A 12 -1.16 10.86 -11.14
CA GLY A 12 -0.42 9.91 -11.97
C GLY A 12 0.89 9.41 -11.36
N TYR A 13 1.13 9.60 -10.07
CA TYR A 13 2.23 8.93 -9.36
C TYR A 13 1.96 7.43 -9.23
N LEU A 14 2.97 6.64 -9.56
CA LEU A 14 2.96 5.18 -9.56
C LEU A 14 3.34 4.60 -8.19
N PHE A 15 2.53 3.67 -7.71
CA PHE A 15 2.77 2.89 -6.50
C PHE A 15 2.86 1.41 -6.89
N ILE A 16 3.85 0.70 -6.37
CA ILE A 16 4.19 -0.66 -6.78
C ILE A 16 4.33 -1.55 -5.55
N ALA A 17 3.67 -2.71 -5.56
CA ALA A 17 3.95 -3.82 -4.68
C ALA A 17 5.19 -4.56 -5.22
N ASP A 18 6.34 -4.24 -4.65
CA ASP A 18 7.63 -4.83 -4.99
C ASP A 18 7.79 -6.16 -4.23
N SER A 19 7.03 -7.16 -4.67
CA SER A 19 6.72 -8.37 -3.90
C SER A 19 7.97 -9.14 -3.46
N SER A 20 8.94 -9.31 -4.36
CA SER A 20 10.17 -10.06 -4.05
C SER A 20 11.07 -9.32 -3.06
N ASN A 21 10.95 -8.00 -2.98
CA ASN A 21 11.64 -7.17 -2.00
C ASN A 21 10.79 -6.87 -0.77
N ASN A 22 9.61 -7.49 -0.63
CA ASN A 22 8.72 -7.40 0.53
C ASN A 22 8.35 -5.97 0.93
N ARG A 23 8.18 -5.10 -0.06
CA ARG A 23 7.96 -3.67 0.18
C ARG A 23 6.96 -3.06 -0.79
N VAL A 24 6.52 -1.87 -0.46
CA VAL A 24 5.80 -0.98 -1.38
C VAL A 24 6.67 0.21 -1.69
N VAL A 25 6.79 0.54 -2.97
CA VAL A 25 7.50 1.73 -3.44
C VAL A 25 6.54 2.68 -4.15
N GLY A 26 6.81 3.98 -4.08
CA GLY A 26 6.03 5.01 -4.76
C GLY A 26 6.93 5.99 -5.48
N SER A 27 6.51 6.45 -6.65
CA SER A 27 7.18 7.53 -7.38
C SER A 27 6.87 8.88 -6.76
N GLY A 28 7.79 9.82 -6.91
CA GLY A 28 7.61 11.24 -6.66
C GLY A 28 8.45 12.07 -7.64
N PRO A 29 8.49 13.40 -7.52
CA PRO A 29 9.28 14.25 -8.41
C PRO A 29 10.80 14.02 -8.28
N TYR A 30 11.24 13.34 -7.22
CA TYR A 30 12.64 12.97 -7.00
C TYR A 30 12.92 11.48 -7.28
N GLY A 31 12.00 10.77 -7.95
CA GLY A 31 12.10 9.35 -8.28
C GLY A 31 11.34 8.44 -7.31
N PHE A 32 11.64 7.13 -7.34
CA PHE A 32 11.00 6.14 -6.48
C PHE A 32 11.61 6.12 -5.09
N ARG A 33 10.77 5.98 -4.07
CA ARG A 33 11.17 5.73 -2.69
C ARG A 33 10.40 4.57 -2.10
N CYS A 34 11.00 3.89 -1.13
CA CYS A 34 10.29 2.89 -0.35
C CYS A 34 9.32 3.58 0.63
N LEU A 35 8.10 3.04 0.73
CA LEU A 35 7.05 3.56 1.60
C LEU A 35 6.78 2.63 2.80
N PHE A 36 6.66 1.32 2.54
CA PHE A 36 6.32 0.31 3.55
C PHE A 36 7.18 -0.93 3.38
N GLY A 37 7.47 -1.65 4.47
CA GLY A 37 8.33 -2.84 4.42
C GLY A 37 9.80 -2.52 4.10
N CYS A 38 10.26 -1.30 4.37
CA CYS A 38 11.60 -0.81 4.02
C CYS A 38 12.74 -1.32 4.90
N THR A 39 12.48 -2.40 5.65
CA THR A 39 13.45 -3.06 6.52
C THR A 39 14.09 -4.23 5.80
N THR A 40 15.27 -4.64 6.24
CA THR A 40 15.96 -5.84 5.75
C THR A 40 15.34 -7.14 6.30
N VAL A 41 14.43 -7.03 7.27
CA VAL A 41 13.83 -8.18 7.97
C VAL A 41 12.40 -8.42 7.47
N ILE A 42 12.16 -9.62 6.94
CA ILE A 42 10.82 -10.11 6.59
C ILE A 42 10.10 -10.50 7.88
N GLY A 43 8.81 -10.19 7.97
CA GLY A 43 7.99 -10.62 9.09
C GLY A 43 6.54 -10.18 8.98
N SER A 44 5.82 -10.30 10.09
CA SER A 44 4.39 -10.04 10.19
C SER A 44 4.05 -8.90 11.14
N THR A 45 5.04 -8.12 11.58
CA THR A 45 4.77 -6.92 12.38
C THR A 45 4.04 -5.85 11.55
N PRO A 46 3.45 -4.82 12.19
CA PRO A 46 2.73 -3.75 11.48
C PRO A 46 3.50 -3.00 10.40
N SER A 47 4.83 -2.91 10.50
CA SER A 47 5.70 -2.22 9.53
C SER A 47 6.31 -3.14 8.49
N GLN A 48 6.06 -4.44 8.58
CA GLN A 48 6.59 -5.47 7.68
C GLN A 48 5.50 -6.00 6.75
N LEU A 49 5.95 -6.44 5.59
CA LEU A 49 5.16 -7.13 4.60
C LEU A 49 5.89 -8.42 4.22
N TYR A 50 5.15 -9.39 3.69
CA TYR A 50 5.68 -10.61 3.12
C TYR A 50 4.92 -10.95 1.84
N TYR A 51 5.63 -10.81 0.72
CA TYR A 51 5.09 -11.00 -0.62
C TYR A 51 3.81 -10.20 -0.90
N PRO A 52 3.85 -8.85 -0.78
CA PRO A 52 2.68 -8.03 -1.06
C PRO A 52 2.26 -8.20 -2.53
N ALA A 53 0.98 -8.47 -2.80
CA ALA A 53 0.51 -8.78 -4.15
C ALA A 53 -0.24 -7.64 -4.87
N THR A 54 -1.04 -6.87 -4.16
CA THR A 54 -1.83 -5.79 -4.77
C THR A 54 -2.03 -4.64 -3.81
N LEU A 55 -2.34 -3.48 -4.40
CA LEU A 55 -2.42 -2.20 -3.73
C LEU A 55 -3.71 -1.49 -4.17
N ARG A 56 -4.40 -0.84 -3.22
CA ARG A 56 -5.53 0.04 -3.54
C ARG A 56 -5.66 1.18 -2.55
N PHE A 57 -5.97 2.36 -3.06
CA PHE A 57 -6.32 3.50 -2.23
C PHE A 57 -7.81 3.53 -1.87
N ASP A 58 -8.13 4.04 -0.69
CA ASP A 58 -9.48 4.56 -0.39
C ASP A 58 -9.60 6.06 -0.75
N SER A 59 -10.81 6.60 -0.63
CA SER A 59 -11.11 8.03 -0.89
C SER A 59 -10.41 8.99 0.07
N TYR A 60 -9.86 8.50 1.18
CA TYR A 60 -9.09 9.28 2.14
C TYR A 60 -7.58 9.20 1.88
N GLY A 61 -7.15 8.45 0.86
CA GLY A 61 -5.75 8.24 0.50
C GLY A 61 -5.01 7.24 1.39
N ASN A 62 -5.72 6.46 2.20
CA ASN A 62 -5.12 5.33 2.89
C ASN A 62 -4.81 4.22 1.88
N LEU A 63 -3.67 3.55 2.05
CA LEU A 63 -3.26 2.47 1.16
C LEU A 63 -3.57 1.11 1.78
N PHE A 64 -4.34 0.31 1.07
CA PHE A 64 -4.58 -1.08 1.37
C PHE A 64 -3.58 -1.94 0.59
N VAL A 65 -2.96 -2.88 1.29
CA VAL A 65 -1.95 -3.78 0.74
C VAL A 65 -2.36 -5.20 1.06
N ALA A 66 -2.47 -6.05 0.03
CA ALA A 66 -2.64 -7.47 0.25
C ALA A 66 -1.28 -8.06 0.60
N ASP A 67 -1.07 -8.32 1.89
CA ASP A 67 0.13 -8.87 2.47
C ASP A 67 0.04 -10.40 2.42
N SER A 68 0.21 -10.93 1.20
CA SER A 68 -0.34 -12.23 0.80
C SER A 68 0.23 -13.41 1.58
N SER A 69 1.55 -13.48 1.76
CA SER A 69 2.17 -14.60 2.50
C SER A 69 1.92 -14.51 4.01
N ASN A 70 1.53 -13.34 4.52
CA ASN A 70 1.05 -13.18 5.88
C ASN A 70 -0.48 -13.40 6.00
N GLY A 71 -1.17 -13.71 4.90
CA GLY A 71 -2.60 -14.02 4.88
C GLY A 71 -3.47 -12.87 5.39
N ARG A 72 -3.12 -11.61 5.10
CA ARG A 72 -3.86 -10.45 5.59
C ARG A 72 -3.92 -9.31 4.58
N VAL A 73 -4.86 -8.39 4.79
CA VAL A 73 -4.87 -7.07 4.15
C VAL A 73 -4.51 -6.03 5.20
N GLN A 74 -3.45 -5.28 4.94
CA GLN A 74 -2.96 -4.20 5.79
C GLN A 74 -3.46 -2.85 5.27
N LYS A 75 -3.84 -1.95 6.17
CA LYS A 75 -4.22 -0.57 5.86
C LYS A 75 -3.18 0.40 6.45
N PHE A 76 -2.53 1.16 5.58
CA PHE A 76 -1.60 2.23 5.94
C PHE A 76 -2.34 3.56 5.90
N ILE A 77 -2.35 4.24 7.05
CA ILE A 77 -3.08 5.50 7.21
C ILE A 77 -2.23 6.66 6.70
N LEU A 78 -2.84 7.50 5.86
CA LEU A 78 -2.22 8.74 5.38
C LEU A 78 -2.10 9.71 6.57
N ALA A 79 -0.86 10.06 6.94
CA ALA A 79 -0.57 10.93 8.06
C ALA A 79 -0.64 12.40 7.65
N SER A 80 -0.13 12.73 6.46
CA SER A 80 -0.22 14.08 5.91
C SER A 80 -0.14 14.04 4.38
N ASN A 81 -0.87 14.97 3.76
CA ASN A 81 -0.77 15.23 2.34
C ASN A 81 -0.90 16.74 2.13
N SER A 82 0.09 17.34 1.47
CA SER A 82 0.14 18.78 1.22
C SER A 82 -0.81 19.24 0.12
N CYS A 83 -1.48 18.31 -0.54
CA CYS A 83 -2.38 18.56 -1.67
C CYS A 83 -3.81 18.18 -1.34
N SER A 84 -4.75 18.88 -1.95
CA SER A 84 -6.18 18.65 -1.76
C SER A 84 -6.55 17.25 -2.25
N LEU A 85 -7.16 16.46 -1.36
CA LEU A 85 -7.77 15.20 -1.74
C LEU A 85 -8.98 15.52 -2.63
N SER A 86 -8.97 15.05 -3.88
CA SER A 86 -10.16 15.09 -4.71
C SER A 86 -11.10 13.95 -4.31
N TYR A 87 -12.40 14.22 -4.29
CA TYR A 87 -13.39 13.16 -4.11
C TYR A 87 -13.30 12.23 -5.34
N ASN A 88 -13.08 10.93 -5.09
CA ASN A 88 -12.91 9.82 -6.05
C ASN A 88 -11.47 9.44 -6.45
N GLN A 89 -10.43 10.23 -6.11
CA GLN A 89 -9.04 9.78 -6.27
C GLN A 89 -8.09 10.57 -5.36
N PRO A 90 -7.25 9.91 -4.55
CA PRO A 90 -6.31 10.65 -3.72
C PRO A 90 -5.25 11.32 -4.59
N THR A 91 -4.98 12.59 -4.32
CA THR A 91 -4.02 13.40 -5.07
C THR A 91 -2.76 13.54 -4.22
N PHE A 92 -1.71 12.75 -4.43
CA PHE A 92 -0.50 12.83 -3.62
C PHE A 92 0.48 13.85 -4.18
N CYS A 93 1.10 14.57 -3.27
CA CYS A 93 2.26 15.39 -3.58
C CYS A 93 3.53 14.72 -3.06
N SER A 94 4.66 15.22 -3.52
CA SER A 94 6.00 14.69 -3.24
C SER A 94 6.29 14.39 -1.77
N ASN A 95 5.63 15.12 -0.88
CA ASN A 95 5.83 15.06 0.57
C ASN A 95 4.68 14.36 1.31
N ALA A 96 3.81 13.60 0.62
CA ALA A 96 2.81 12.77 1.30
C ALA A 96 3.51 11.76 2.22
N LEU A 97 3.02 11.64 3.45
CA LEU A 97 3.55 10.74 4.47
C LEU A 97 2.44 9.83 4.99
N TRP A 98 2.78 8.56 5.19
CA TRP A 98 1.94 7.59 5.87
C TRP A 98 2.62 7.20 7.17
N TYR A 99 1.83 6.71 8.12
CA TYR A 99 2.42 6.00 9.25
C TYR A 99 3.08 4.72 8.73
N SER A 100 4.28 4.43 9.24
CA SER A 100 5.05 3.25 8.86
C SER A 100 4.41 1.94 9.34
N ASN A 101 3.56 2.01 10.36
CA ASN A 101 2.80 0.89 10.88
C ASN A 101 1.40 0.86 10.27
N ALA A 102 1.01 -0.29 9.72
CA ALA A 102 -0.36 -0.55 9.30
C ALA A 102 -1.21 -1.18 10.41
N SER A 103 -2.52 -1.02 10.28
CA SER A 103 -3.50 -1.86 10.96
C SER A 103 -3.92 -3.02 10.06
N THR A 104 -4.22 -4.18 10.64
CA THR A 104 -4.83 -5.28 9.88
C THR A 104 -6.29 -4.95 9.62
N PHE A 105 -6.63 -4.74 8.36
CA PHE A 105 -8.00 -4.49 7.93
C PHE A 105 -8.81 -5.78 7.85
N ALA A 106 -8.20 -6.84 7.32
CA ALA A 106 -8.79 -8.17 7.26
C ALA A 106 -7.71 -9.24 7.42
N SER A 107 -8.03 -10.28 8.18
CA SER A 107 -7.14 -11.41 8.47
C SER A 107 -7.56 -12.66 7.71
N SER A 108 -6.71 -13.69 7.76
CA SER A 108 -6.95 -14.97 7.08
C SER A 108 -8.26 -15.65 7.46
N SER A 109 -8.77 -15.40 8.67
CA SER A 109 -10.08 -15.83 9.13
C SER A 109 -11.26 -15.23 8.35
N THR A 110 -11.06 -14.07 7.72
CA THR A 110 -12.11 -13.31 7.03
C THR A 110 -11.98 -13.42 5.52
N ILE A 111 -10.76 -13.48 5.00
CA ILE A 111 -10.46 -13.39 3.55
C ILE A 111 -9.68 -14.59 2.99
N GLY A 112 -9.46 -15.63 3.80
CA GLY A 112 -8.63 -16.78 3.42
C GLY A 112 -7.13 -16.49 3.52
N THR A 113 -6.31 -17.51 3.24
CA THR A 113 -4.88 -17.50 3.59
C THR A 113 -3.98 -16.79 2.59
N LEU A 114 -4.45 -16.45 1.39
CA LEU A 114 -3.65 -15.88 0.31
C LEU A 114 -4.41 -14.79 -0.46
N PRO A 115 -4.59 -13.59 0.12
CA PRO A 115 -5.24 -12.50 -0.59
C PRO A 115 -4.37 -12.01 -1.75
N TYR A 116 -4.88 -12.10 -2.98
CA TYR A 116 -4.23 -11.56 -4.18
C TYR A 116 -4.97 -10.38 -4.80
N GLY A 117 -6.21 -10.14 -4.40
CA GLY A 117 -7.07 -9.09 -4.93
C GLY A 117 -7.60 -8.16 -3.85
N ILE A 118 -7.61 -6.86 -4.15
CA ILE A 118 -8.34 -5.85 -3.41
C ILE A 118 -9.20 -5.11 -4.45
N PHE A 119 -10.51 -5.21 -4.31
CA PHE A 119 -11.48 -4.54 -5.17
C PHE A 119 -12.28 -3.54 -4.33
N TYR A 120 -12.66 -2.42 -4.94
CA TYR A 120 -13.68 -1.52 -4.43
C TYR A 120 -14.78 -1.44 -5.48
#